data_AF-A0AAA9TME1-F1
#
_entry.id   AF-A0AAA9TME1-F1
#
_cell.length_a   1.000
_cell.length_b   1.000
_cell.length_c   1.000
_cell.angle_alpha   90.00
_cell.angle_beta   90.00
_cell.angle_gamma   90.00
#
_symmetry.space_group_name_H-M   'P 1'
#
loop_
_entity.id
_entity.type
_entity.pdbx_description
1 polymer ?
#
loop_
_entity_poly.entity_id
_entity_poly.type
_entity_poly.pdbx_seq_one_letter_code
_entity_poly.pdbx_strand_id
1 'polypeptide(L)'
;MAPAALLREVTQVLCAAGGALELEELRRRVRPNVDCDVLDRLLRERGRFLVARRAAGAGAAAVERVVLAVSPLRLCSAHLGPKPGCAGLCAQLHLCKSLFYGKCKFLRDGKDCRNGHNLMSNHNVSVLKTHGLDHLNYGELCMLLFQNDPLLLPEICLHYNKGDGPYGSCSFKKHCIKLHVCQYFSQGECKFGTGCKRSHDFSNSENLEKLEKLGMRPELVSKLPSIYRNAHDIKNKSSASIRVPPPPSQSQGTSKRRDTGSVSLNTATQEESDQICLFHIWKSCSFQDKCSRVHFHLPYRWQVLDGGKWKDLHKMELIEEAYSNPARDRVRCTETSSSFLIGFLNFETMKFGATQARRLSTASSVTKPPHFILTTNWVWYWTDEFGSWQEYGRQPSFRKM
;
A
#
# COMPACT_ATOMS: atom_id res chain seq x y z
N MET A 1 28.22 -14.56 -18.42
CA MET A 1 28.35 -13.64 -17.26
C MET A 1 27.45 -14.13 -16.15
N ALA A 2 27.88 -14.02 -14.88
CA ALA A 2 27.01 -14.33 -13.75
C ALA A 2 25.79 -13.38 -13.76
N PRO A 3 24.54 -13.89 -13.73
CA PRO A 3 23.32 -13.07 -13.71
C PRO A 3 23.33 -11.95 -12.65
N ALA A 4 24.02 -12.17 -11.53
CA ALA A 4 24.16 -11.22 -10.43
C ALA A 4 24.96 -9.95 -10.79
N ALA A 5 25.99 -10.05 -11.65
CA ALA A 5 26.79 -8.88 -12.04
C ALA A 5 25.98 -7.92 -12.92
N LEU A 6 25.20 -8.48 -13.86
CA LEU A 6 24.33 -7.70 -14.73
C LEU A 6 23.17 -7.07 -13.94
N LEU A 7 22.59 -7.80 -12.98
CA LEU A 7 21.57 -7.26 -12.07
C LEU A 7 22.06 -5.99 -11.35
N ARG A 8 23.28 -6.03 -10.79
CA ARG A 8 23.90 -4.88 -10.11
C ARG A 8 24.12 -3.71 -11.07
N GLU A 9 24.69 -3.98 -12.25
CA GLU A 9 24.93 -2.97 -13.28
C GLU A 9 23.64 -2.26 -13.71
N VAL A 10 22.59 -3.03 -14.08
CA VAL A 10 21.30 -2.45 -14.50
C VAL A 10 20.65 -1.65 -13.37
N THR A 11 20.70 -2.16 -12.13
CA THR A 11 20.16 -1.43 -10.96
C THR A 11 20.86 -0.09 -10.78
N GLN A 12 22.19 -0.08 -10.85
CA GLN A 12 22.99 1.13 -10.70
C GLN A 12 22.70 2.14 -11.82
N VAL A 13 22.69 1.70 -13.08
CA VAL A 13 22.39 2.58 -14.24
C VAL A 13 21.03 3.24 -14.09
N LEU A 14 20.00 2.48 -13.70
CA LEU A 14 18.66 3.03 -13.48
C LEU A 14 18.66 4.04 -12.33
N CYS A 15 19.27 3.73 -11.19
CA CYS A 15 19.30 4.62 -10.03
C CYS A 15 20.06 5.92 -10.33
N ALA A 16 21.19 5.83 -11.03
CA ALA A 16 21.98 6.98 -11.48
C ALA A 16 21.20 7.86 -12.46
N ALA A 17 20.33 7.27 -13.30
CA ALA A 17 19.46 7.98 -14.22
C ALA A 17 18.17 8.56 -13.59
N GLY A 18 18.03 8.51 -12.25
CA GLY A 18 16.84 9.00 -11.56
C GLY A 18 15.78 7.93 -11.27
N GLY A 19 16.18 6.67 -11.28
CA GLY A 19 15.37 5.50 -10.91
C GLY A 19 14.59 4.85 -12.05
N ALA A 20 14.59 5.46 -13.24
CA ALA A 20 13.96 4.93 -14.43
C ALA A 20 14.67 5.40 -15.71
N LEU A 21 14.59 4.60 -16.77
CA LEU A 21 15.20 4.90 -18.07
C LEU A 21 14.38 4.28 -19.20
N GLU A 22 14.37 4.89 -20.38
CA GLU A 22 13.80 4.27 -21.57
C GLU A 22 14.53 2.96 -21.89
N LEU A 23 13.82 1.93 -22.36
CA LEU A 23 14.39 0.61 -22.64
C LEU A 23 15.55 0.68 -23.65
N GLU A 24 15.41 1.47 -24.71
CA GLU A 24 16.45 1.59 -25.73
C GLU A 24 17.68 2.37 -25.21
N GLU A 25 17.46 3.36 -24.35
CA GLU A 25 18.57 4.06 -23.68
C GLU A 25 19.27 3.18 -22.64
N LEU A 26 18.52 2.32 -21.94
CA LEU A 26 19.11 1.32 -21.04
C LEU A 26 20.00 0.35 -21.83
N ARG A 27 19.53 -0.14 -22.98
CA ARG A 27 20.31 -1.02 -23.87
C ARG A 27 21.63 -0.37 -24.33
N ARG A 28 21.62 0.94 -24.59
CA ARG A 28 22.84 1.70 -24.95
C ARG A 28 23.82 1.87 -23.79
N ARG A 29 23.34 1.98 -22.55
CA ARG A 29 24.17 2.24 -21.36
C ARG A 29 24.72 0.98 -20.70
N VAL A 30 24.00 -0.14 -20.83
CA VAL A 30 24.50 -1.45 -20.40
C VAL A 30 25.58 -1.90 -21.38
N ARG A 31 26.62 -2.60 -20.89
CA ARG A 31 27.79 -2.98 -21.68
C ARG A 31 27.47 -3.51 -23.10
N PRO A 32 28.27 -3.17 -24.13
CA PRO A 32 28.00 -3.54 -25.52
C PRO A 32 27.87 -5.04 -25.81
N ASN A 33 28.41 -5.90 -24.94
CA ASN A 33 28.45 -7.36 -25.12
C ASN A 33 27.30 -8.10 -24.42
N VAL A 34 26.30 -7.39 -23.89
CA VAL A 34 25.12 -8.02 -23.29
C VAL A 34 24.09 -8.32 -24.37
N ASP A 35 23.84 -9.60 -24.60
CA ASP A 35 22.78 -10.07 -25.49
C ASP A 35 21.40 -9.53 -25.05
N CYS A 36 20.62 -9.01 -26.01
CA CYS A 36 19.29 -8.45 -25.77
C CYS A 36 18.35 -9.45 -25.08
N ASP A 37 18.43 -10.74 -25.40
CA ASP A 37 17.62 -11.79 -24.78
C ASP A 37 18.02 -12.05 -23.32
N VAL A 38 19.28 -11.81 -22.96
CA VAL A 38 19.74 -11.90 -21.57
C VAL A 38 19.19 -10.73 -20.76
N LEU A 39 19.25 -9.51 -21.29
CA LEU A 39 18.68 -8.34 -20.63
C LEU A 39 17.16 -8.45 -20.51
N ASP A 40 16.45 -8.83 -21.57
CA ASP A 40 15.00 -8.98 -21.55
C ASP A 40 14.54 -10.08 -20.56
N ARG A 41 15.32 -11.15 -20.38
CA ARG A 41 15.07 -12.16 -19.32
C ARG A 41 15.27 -11.57 -17.93
N LEU A 42 16.33 -10.81 -17.71
CA LEU A 42 16.59 -10.14 -16.43
C LEU A 42 15.48 -9.14 -16.08
N LEU A 43 14.98 -8.37 -17.04
CA LEU A 43 13.90 -7.40 -16.84
C LEU A 43 12.54 -8.04 -16.51
N ARG A 44 12.40 -9.36 -16.69
CA ARG A 44 11.21 -10.13 -16.26
C ARG A 44 11.32 -10.62 -14.81
N GLU A 45 12.48 -10.48 -14.17
CA GLU A 45 12.67 -10.88 -12.78
C GLU A 45 11.78 -10.05 -11.85
N ARG A 46 10.88 -10.73 -11.13
CA ARG A 46 9.90 -10.09 -10.26
C ARG A 46 10.58 -9.40 -9.09
N GLY A 47 10.11 -8.20 -8.75
CA GLY A 47 10.57 -7.46 -7.57
C GLY A 47 11.90 -6.72 -7.74
N ARG A 48 12.56 -6.82 -8.91
CA ARG A 48 13.82 -6.10 -9.22
C ARG A 48 13.62 -4.99 -10.24
N PHE A 49 12.85 -5.27 -11.28
CA PHE A 49 12.60 -4.30 -12.35
C PHE A 49 11.13 -4.25 -12.75
N LEU A 50 10.75 -3.13 -13.34
CA LEU A 50 9.44 -2.95 -13.93
C LEU A 50 9.54 -2.31 -15.30
N VAL A 51 9.01 -2.95 -16.34
CA VAL A 51 8.85 -2.31 -17.66
C VAL A 51 7.47 -1.66 -17.77
N ALA A 52 7.37 -0.36 -17.50
CA ALA A 52 6.14 0.42 -17.66
C ALA A 52 5.95 0.87 -19.12
N ARG A 53 4.71 1.16 -19.49
CA ARG A 53 4.33 1.77 -20.77
C ARG A 53 3.84 3.17 -20.49
N ARG A 54 4.48 4.18 -21.07
CA ARG A 54 4.12 5.60 -20.94
C ARG A 54 3.74 6.15 -22.31
N ALA A 55 2.83 7.12 -22.35
CA ALA A 55 2.60 7.87 -23.58
C ALA A 55 3.85 8.72 -23.89
N ALA A 56 4.30 8.72 -25.14
CA ALA A 56 5.49 9.44 -25.63
C ALA A 56 5.31 10.98 -25.68
N GLY A 57 4.51 11.55 -24.76
CA GLY A 57 4.15 12.97 -24.73
C GLY A 57 2.64 13.21 -24.71
N ALA A 58 2.25 14.47 -24.51
CA ALA A 58 0.86 14.89 -24.52
C ALA A 58 0.26 14.76 -25.93
N GLY A 59 -0.59 13.75 -26.14
CA GLY A 59 -1.28 13.52 -27.41
C GLY A 59 -0.57 12.56 -28.38
N ALA A 60 0.57 11.98 -28.02
CA ALA A 60 1.26 11.00 -28.85
C ALA A 60 0.58 9.63 -28.79
N ALA A 61 0.29 9.03 -29.96
CA ALA A 61 -0.17 7.64 -30.06
C ALA A 61 0.95 6.62 -29.74
N ALA A 62 2.21 7.07 -29.80
CA ALA A 62 3.37 6.24 -29.51
C ALA A 62 3.49 5.95 -27.99
N VAL A 63 3.79 4.70 -27.67
CA VAL A 63 3.97 4.22 -26.30
C VAL A 63 5.45 3.91 -26.08
N GLU A 64 6.07 4.64 -25.17
CA GLU A 64 7.44 4.41 -24.73
C GLU A 64 7.49 3.31 -23.65
N ARG A 65 8.48 2.43 -23.76
CA ARG A 65 8.75 1.41 -22.74
C ARG A 65 9.84 1.95 -21.81
N VAL A 66 9.48 2.15 -20.55
CA VAL A 66 10.39 2.67 -19.52
C VAL A 66 10.65 1.58 -18.51
N VAL A 67 11.92 1.33 -18.20
CA VAL A 67 12.38 0.40 -17.18
C VAL A 67 12.58 1.15 -15.88
N LEU A 68 12.03 0.64 -14.77
CA LEU A 68 12.15 1.21 -13.43
C LEU A 68 12.88 0.25 -12.49
N ALA A 69 13.69 0.79 -11.60
CA ALA A 69 14.31 0.03 -10.52
C ALA A 69 13.31 -0.21 -9.37
N VAL A 70 13.10 -1.47 -9.03
CA VAL A 70 12.17 -1.89 -7.97
C VAL A 70 12.96 -2.53 -6.83
N SER A 71 12.56 -2.24 -5.60
CA SER A 71 13.17 -2.85 -4.44
C SER A 71 12.15 -3.01 -3.31
N PRO A 72 12.19 -4.09 -2.53
CA PRO A 72 11.44 -4.24 -1.29
C PRO A 72 12.09 -3.53 -0.09
N LEU A 73 13.28 -2.94 -0.25
CA LEU A 73 13.99 -2.22 0.81
C LEU A 73 13.19 -1.01 1.30
N ARG A 74 13.00 -0.90 2.62
CA ARG A 74 12.25 0.21 3.27
C ARG A 74 13.01 0.71 4.50
N LEU A 75 12.64 1.90 4.97
CA LEU A 75 13.00 2.37 6.30
C LEU A 75 12.22 1.59 7.37
N CYS A 76 12.87 1.35 8.50
CA CYS A 76 12.24 0.66 9.62
C CYS A 76 11.29 1.58 10.39
N SER A 77 9.99 1.30 10.31
CA SER A 77 8.96 2.08 11.03
C SER A 77 9.11 1.97 12.56
N ALA A 78 9.49 0.79 13.07
CA ALA A 78 9.73 0.56 14.49
C ALA A 78 10.98 1.30 15.01
N HIS A 79 11.96 1.56 14.13
CA HIS A 79 13.14 2.37 14.44
C HIS A 79 12.82 3.86 14.40
N LEU A 80 12.08 4.30 13.38
CA LEU A 80 11.63 5.70 13.21
C LEU A 80 10.60 6.15 14.25
N GLY A 81 9.98 5.20 14.95
CA GLY A 81 8.96 5.46 15.94
C GLY A 81 9.47 6.27 17.15
N PRO A 82 8.57 6.95 17.88
CA PRO A 82 8.93 7.74 19.05
C PRO A 82 9.55 6.90 20.17
N LYS A 83 9.25 5.60 20.23
CA LYS A 83 9.83 4.64 21.18
C LYS A 83 10.74 3.65 20.44
N PRO A 84 11.90 3.28 21.01
CA PRO A 84 12.81 2.35 20.35
C PRO A 84 12.17 0.97 20.39
N GLY A 85 11.61 0.54 19.26
CA GLY A 85 10.88 -0.73 19.14
C GLY A 85 11.60 -1.78 18.32
N CYS A 86 12.75 -1.45 17.70
CA CYS A 86 13.51 -2.37 16.86
C CYS A 86 14.82 -2.78 17.53
N ALA A 87 15.00 -4.08 17.75
CA ALA A 87 16.21 -4.67 18.34
C ALA A 87 17.37 -4.82 17.33
N GLY A 88 17.24 -4.36 16.08
CA GLY A 88 18.29 -4.52 15.06
C GLY A 88 18.29 -5.87 14.34
N LEU A 89 17.26 -6.70 14.54
CA LEU A 89 17.09 -7.98 13.84
C LEU A 89 16.08 -7.89 12.69
N CYS A 90 15.94 -6.71 12.07
CA CYS A 90 15.01 -6.48 10.97
C CYS A 90 15.70 -6.40 9.60
N ALA A 91 14.96 -6.60 8.52
CA ALA A 91 15.46 -6.47 7.14
C ALA A 91 15.25 -5.07 6.54
N GLN A 92 15.16 -4.03 7.38
CA GLN A 92 14.85 -2.64 7.01
C GLN A 92 15.95 -1.69 7.49
N LEU A 93 16.11 -0.56 6.81
CA LEU A 93 17.16 0.41 7.12
C LEU A 93 16.83 1.22 8.38
N HIS A 94 17.85 1.38 9.22
CA HIS A 94 17.83 2.22 10.41
C HIS A 94 18.49 3.56 10.06
N LEU A 95 17.71 4.45 9.46
CA LEU A 95 18.16 5.78 9.03
C LEU A 95 17.08 6.81 9.27
N CYS A 96 17.49 8.03 9.60
CA CYS A 96 16.59 9.17 9.68
C CYS A 96 15.96 9.50 8.33
N LYS A 97 14.64 9.66 8.32
CA LYS A 97 13.89 10.13 7.16
C LYS A 97 14.42 11.47 6.60
N SER A 98 14.77 12.41 7.46
CA SER A 98 15.28 13.73 7.05
C SER A 98 16.67 13.69 6.41
N LEU A 99 17.43 12.60 6.58
CA LEU A 99 18.69 12.39 5.88
C LEU A 99 18.46 12.38 4.36
N PHE A 100 17.43 11.67 3.90
CA PHE A 100 17.05 11.57 2.49
C PHE A 100 16.62 12.90 1.89
N TYR A 101 16.03 13.79 2.70
CA TYR A 101 15.64 15.13 2.27
C TYR A 101 16.86 16.05 2.12
N GLY A 102 17.92 15.78 2.89
CA GLY A 102 19.21 16.47 2.83
C GLY A 102 19.46 17.40 4.02
N LYS A 103 18.43 17.74 4.81
CA LYS A 103 18.58 18.55 6.03
C LYS A 103 17.85 17.89 7.20
N CYS A 104 18.62 17.41 8.19
CA CYS A 104 18.08 16.97 9.47
C CYS A 104 18.12 18.11 10.50
N LYS A 105 16.98 18.42 11.11
CA LYS A 105 16.84 19.50 12.10
C LYS A 105 17.78 19.29 13.30
N PHE A 106 17.89 18.05 13.79
CA PHE A 106 18.75 17.72 14.93
C PHE A 106 20.22 17.97 14.64
N LEU A 107 20.74 17.51 13.49
CA LEU A 107 22.12 17.76 13.11
C LEU A 107 22.41 19.25 12.90
N ARG A 108 21.48 19.98 12.28
CA ARG A 108 21.62 21.43 12.10
C ARG A 108 21.73 22.14 13.45
N ASP A 109 20.97 21.68 14.45
CA ASP A 109 20.96 22.25 15.79
C ASP A 109 22.11 21.70 16.67
N GLY A 110 23.08 20.99 16.08
CA GLY A 110 24.24 20.41 16.78
C GLY A 110 23.91 19.24 17.71
N LYS A 111 22.74 18.63 17.57
CA LYS A 111 22.25 17.53 18.42
C LYS A 111 22.33 16.19 17.71
N ASP A 112 22.51 15.14 18.49
CA ASP A 112 22.46 13.77 17.99
C ASP A 112 21.06 13.39 17.54
N CYS A 113 20.95 12.91 16.30
CA CYS A 113 19.69 12.39 15.78
C CYS A 113 19.54 10.93 16.17
N ARG A 114 18.57 10.63 17.04
CA ARG A 114 18.27 9.26 17.48
C ARG A 114 17.97 8.27 16.35
N ASN A 115 17.45 8.75 15.21
CA ASN A 115 17.14 7.87 14.08
C ASN A 115 18.39 7.43 13.30
N GLY A 116 19.57 7.96 13.62
CA GLY A 116 20.85 7.58 13.02
C GLY A 116 21.02 8.10 11.59
N HIS A 117 22.26 8.46 11.25
CA HIS A 117 22.62 8.94 9.90
C HIS A 117 23.73 8.10 9.24
N ASN A 118 24.20 7.06 9.93
CA ASN A 118 25.27 6.23 9.40
C ASN A 118 24.70 5.11 8.51
N LEU A 119 24.78 5.32 7.19
CA LEU A 119 24.46 4.29 6.20
C LEU A 119 25.37 3.06 6.32
N MET A 120 26.60 3.25 6.81
CA MET A 120 27.61 2.20 6.96
C MET A 120 27.62 1.57 8.34
N SER A 121 26.52 1.66 9.09
CA SER A 121 26.36 0.88 10.32
C SER A 121 26.37 -0.63 9.99
N ASN A 122 26.87 -1.47 10.89
CA ASN A 122 26.91 -2.92 10.69
C ASN A 122 25.53 -3.50 10.29
N HIS A 123 24.47 -2.99 10.91
CA HIS A 123 23.08 -3.33 10.57
C HIS A 123 22.73 -2.94 9.14
N ASN A 124 22.91 -1.66 8.77
CA ASN A 124 22.52 -1.16 7.45
C ASN A 124 23.33 -1.82 6.33
N VAL A 125 24.62 -2.08 6.53
CA VAL A 125 25.46 -2.81 5.56
C VAL A 125 24.96 -4.24 5.38
N SER A 126 24.62 -4.93 6.47
CA SER A 126 24.03 -6.27 6.40
C SER A 126 22.71 -6.28 5.62
N VAL A 127 21.81 -5.32 5.92
CA VAL A 127 20.54 -5.16 5.19
C VAL A 127 20.81 -4.89 3.70
N LEU A 128 21.69 -3.96 3.34
CA LEU A 128 22.00 -3.65 1.94
C LEU A 128 22.54 -4.88 1.20
N LYS A 129 23.43 -5.66 1.81
CA LYS A 129 23.96 -6.90 1.22
C LYS A 129 22.86 -7.94 0.99
N THR A 130 21.98 -8.16 1.97
CA THR A 130 20.83 -9.07 1.85
C THR A 130 19.91 -8.68 0.69
N HIS A 131 19.73 -7.38 0.45
CA HIS A 131 18.97 -6.88 -0.69
C HIS A 131 19.78 -6.80 -1.99
N GLY A 132 21.09 -7.03 -1.97
CA GLY A 132 21.99 -6.93 -3.12
C GLY A 132 22.26 -5.49 -3.58
N LEU A 133 22.18 -4.50 -2.67
CA LEU A 133 22.23 -3.06 -2.93
C LEU A 133 23.45 -2.38 -2.30
N ASP A 134 24.39 -3.15 -1.76
CA ASP A 134 25.63 -2.71 -1.12
C ASP A 134 26.63 -2.00 -2.07
N HIS A 135 26.37 -2.08 -3.37
CA HIS A 135 27.17 -1.45 -4.42
C HIS A 135 26.70 -0.04 -4.80
N LEU A 136 25.49 0.35 -4.37
CA LEU A 136 24.94 1.65 -4.68
C LEU A 136 25.54 2.71 -3.77
N ASN A 137 25.87 3.86 -4.34
CA ASN A 137 26.23 5.03 -3.54
C ASN A 137 24.98 5.65 -2.89
N TYR A 138 25.21 6.60 -1.98
CA TYR A 138 24.12 7.25 -1.24
C TYR A 138 23.07 7.91 -2.14
N GLY A 139 23.48 8.58 -3.22
CA GLY A 139 22.57 9.25 -4.15
C GLY A 139 21.70 8.27 -4.93
N GLU A 140 22.30 7.18 -5.43
CA GLU A 140 21.59 6.10 -6.11
C GLU A 140 20.59 5.41 -5.18
N LEU A 141 21.01 5.10 -3.95
CA LEU A 141 20.14 4.51 -2.93
C LEU A 141 18.97 5.42 -2.56
N CYS A 142 19.21 6.74 -2.46
CA CYS A 142 18.14 7.72 -2.23
C CYS A 142 17.09 7.63 -3.35
N MET A 143 17.51 7.66 -4.62
CA MET A 143 16.59 7.59 -5.74
C MET A 143 15.75 6.31 -5.72
N LEU A 144 16.41 5.17 -5.45
CA LEU A 144 15.72 3.88 -5.34
C LEU A 144 14.67 3.88 -4.22
N LEU A 145 15.02 4.38 -3.04
CA LEU A 145 14.11 4.41 -1.89
C LEU A 145 12.97 5.41 -2.09
N PHE A 146 13.21 6.59 -2.67
CA PHE A 146 12.17 7.59 -2.90
C PHE A 146 11.01 7.07 -3.74
N GLN A 147 11.29 6.30 -4.79
CA GLN A 147 10.23 5.75 -5.66
C GLN A 147 9.62 4.44 -5.13
N ASN A 148 10.24 3.77 -4.16
CA ASN A 148 9.79 2.48 -3.64
C ASN A 148 9.17 2.57 -2.23
N ASP A 149 9.63 3.47 -1.37
CA ASP A 149 9.18 3.61 0.02
C ASP A 149 8.16 4.77 0.19
N PRO A 150 6.87 4.45 0.41
CA PRO A 150 5.83 5.47 0.60
C PRO A 150 6.07 6.38 1.80
N LEU A 151 6.88 5.97 2.79
CA LEU A 151 7.19 6.79 3.96
C LEU A 151 8.05 8.01 3.59
N LEU A 152 8.77 7.98 2.47
CA LEU A 152 9.66 9.05 2.05
C LEU A 152 8.98 10.12 1.21
N LEU A 153 7.90 9.80 0.49
CA LEU A 153 7.22 10.77 -0.34
C LEU A 153 6.34 11.70 0.52
N PRO A 154 6.42 13.03 0.32
CA PRO A 154 5.42 13.94 0.85
C PRO A 154 4.02 13.53 0.40
N GLU A 155 3.00 13.83 1.18
CA GLU A 155 1.64 13.47 0.78
C GLU A 155 1.04 14.55 -0.13
N ILE A 156 0.34 14.13 -1.19
CA ILE A 156 -0.51 15.01 -1.99
C ILE A 156 -1.88 15.12 -1.30
N CYS A 157 -2.39 16.34 -1.16
CA CYS A 157 -3.69 16.59 -0.55
C CYS A 157 -4.83 16.09 -1.44
N LEU A 158 -5.58 15.09 -0.96
CA LEU A 158 -6.75 14.57 -1.68
C LEU A 158 -7.90 15.59 -1.73
N HIS A 159 -8.07 16.40 -0.68
CA HIS A 159 -9.11 17.43 -0.64
C HIS A 159 -8.84 18.57 -1.62
N TYR A 160 -7.57 18.93 -1.80
CA TYR A 160 -7.15 19.85 -2.85
C TYR A 160 -7.51 19.34 -4.24
N ASN A 161 -7.60 18.03 -4.46
CA ASN A 161 -7.95 17.44 -5.76
C ASN A 161 -9.47 17.25 -5.98
N LYS A 162 -10.31 17.73 -5.06
CA LYS A 162 -11.79 17.68 -5.13
C LYS A 162 -12.39 19.07 -5.05
N GLY A 163 -13.66 19.23 -5.44
CA GLY A 163 -14.40 20.50 -5.35
C GLY A 163 -13.88 21.61 -6.29
N ASP A 164 -14.44 22.80 -6.18
CA ASP A 164 -14.11 23.97 -7.01
C ASP A 164 -13.22 24.99 -6.28
N GLY A 165 -12.75 25.99 -7.02
CA GLY A 165 -11.92 27.07 -6.50
C GLY A 165 -10.41 26.73 -6.39
N PRO A 166 -9.60 27.70 -5.95
CA PRO A 166 -8.14 27.61 -6.00
C PRO A 166 -7.54 26.56 -5.06
N TYR A 167 -8.27 26.14 -4.01
CA TYR A 167 -7.84 25.12 -3.04
C TYR A 167 -8.72 23.86 -3.07
N GLY A 168 -9.65 23.75 -4.03
CA GLY A 168 -10.65 22.70 -4.02
C GLY A 168 -11.43 22.65 -2.69
N SER A 169 -11.67 21.44 -2.19
CA SER A 169 -12.32 21.18 -0.90
C SER A 169 -11.35 21.20 0.31
N CYS A 170 -10.10 21.65 0.15
CA CYS A 170 -9.15 21.70 1.26
C CYS A 170 -9.47 22.86 2.21
N SER A 171 -9.98 22.55 3.41
CA SER A 171 -10.27 23.56 4.45
C SER A 171 -9.03 24.27 4.99
N PHE A 172 -7.87 23.61 4.96
CA PHE A 172 -6.62 24.16 5.48
C PHE A 172 -5.94 25.17 4.54
N LYS A 173 -6.30 25.19 3.24
CA LYS A 173 -5.76 26.12 2.23
C LYS A 173 -4.22 26.20 2.33
N LYS A 174 -3.64 27.40 2.38
CA LYS A 174 -2.18 27.63 2.50
C LYS A 174 -1.53 26.96 3.72
N HIS A 175 -2.29 26.67 4.78
CA HIS A 175 -1.79 26.01 5.98
C HIS A 175 -1.81 24.48 5.88
N CYS A 176 -2.26 23.91 4.75
CA CYS A 176 -2.24 22.47 4.55
C CYS A 176 -0.79 21.98 4.47
N ILE A 177 -0.42 21.03 5.34
CA ILE A 177 0.93 20.44 5.33
C ILE A 177 1.19 19.52 4.13
N LYS A 178 0.13 19.14 3.40
CA LYS A 178 0.20 18.28 2.21
C LYS A 178 0.39 19.12 0.96
N LEU A 179 0.99 18.53 -0.06
CA LEU A 179 1.24 19.19 -1.34
C LEU A 179 -0.08 19.44 -2.08
N HIS A 180 -0.20 20.64 -2.63
CA HIS A 180 -1.30 21.04 -3.49
C HIS A 180 -0.86 20.90 -4.93
N VAL A 181 -0.92 19.66 -5.42
CA VAL A 181 -0.58 19.26 -6.79
C VAL A 181 -1.70 18.37 -7.34
N CYS A 182 -1.94 18.47 -8.64
CA CYS A 182 -2.84 17.59 -9.36
C CYS A 182 -2.38 16.13 -9.23
N GLN A 183 -3.22 15.30 -8.62
CA GLN A 183 -2.91 13.90 -8.39
C GLN A 183 -2.70 13.18 -9.72
N TYR A 184 -3.59 13.37 -10.70
CA TYR A 184 -3.45 12.75 -12.01
C TYR A 184 -2.19 13.21 -12.75
N PHE A 185 -1.73 14.44 -12.55
CA PHE A 185 -0.48 14.91 -13.13
C PHE A 185 0.72 14.20 -12.52
N SER A 186 0.76 14.09 -11.19
CA SER A 186 1.82 13.37 -10.48
C SER A 186 1.92 11.90 -10.90
N GLN A 187 0.81 11.35 -11.41
CA GLN A 187 0.70 9.98 -11.90
C GLN A 187 0.98 9.86 -13.41
N GLY A 188 1.08 10.97 -14.14
CA GLY A 188 1.23 10.98 -15.60
C GLY A 188 -0.07 10.75 -16.38
N GLU A 189 -1.22 10.87 -15.73
CA GLU A 189 -2.55 10.53 -16.28
C GLU A 189 -3.50 11.74 -16.39
N CYS A 190 -2.99 12.96 -16.17
CA CYS A 190 -3.83 14.16 -16.27
C CYS A 190 -4.23 14.43 -17.73
N LYS A 191 -5.53 14.29 -18.02
CA LYS A 191 -6.11 14.52 -19.35
C LYS A 191 -6.27 16.00 -19.71
N PHE A 192 -6.18 16.90 -18.74
CA PHE A 192 -6.45 18.32 -18.93
C PHE A 192 -5.21 19.13 -19.34
N GLY A 193 -4.01 18.53 -19.30
CA GLY A 193 -2.77 19.21 -19.68
C GLY A 193 -2.61 20.56 -18.98
N THR A 194 -2.25 21.59 -19.74
CA THR A 194 -2.11 22.98 -19.25
C THR A 194 -3.43 23.61 -18.82
N GLY A 195 -4.58 23.11 -19.28
CA GLY A 195 -5.91 23.56 -18.88
C GLY A 195 -6.41 22.97 -17.56
N CYS A 196 -5.57 22.22 -16.83
CA CYS A 196 -5.99 21.63 -15.55
C CYS A 196 -6.27 22.72 -14.51
N LYS A 197 -7.41 22.60 -13.80
CA LYS A 197 -7.76 23.46 -12.66
C LYS A 197 -6.88 23.22 -11.42
N ARG A 198 -5.95 22.27 -11.47
CA ARG A 198 -5.06 21.87 -10.36
C ARG A 198 -3.62 22.09 -10.79
N SER A 199 -2.77 22.50 -9.85
CA SER A 199 -1.38 22.83 -10.14
C SER A 199 -0.61 21.60 -10.65
N HIS A 200 0.15 21.77 -11.72
CA HIS A 200 1.11 20.80 -12.24
C HIS A 200 2.55 21.13 -11.82
N ASP A 201 2.71 22.02 -10.83
CA ASP A 201 4.01 22.50 -10.40
C ASP A 201 4.28 22.12 -8.93
N PHE A 202 5.28 21.26 -8.73
CA PHE A 202 5.77 20.87 -7.41
C PHE A 202 6.59 21.98 -6.72
N SER A 203 7.09 22.94 -7.50
CA SER A 203 7.97 24.03 -7.07
C SER A 203 7.24 25.37 -6.93
N ASN A 204 5.90 25.37 -7.02
CA ASN A 204 5.13 26.59 -6.78
C ASN A 204 5.41 27.11 -5.35
N SER A 205 5.26 28.42 -5.14
CA SER A 205 5.66 29.07 -3.88
C SER A 205 5.10 28.40 -2.62
N GLU A 206 3.84 27.97 -2.65
CA GLU A 206 3.19 27.28 -1.54
C GLU A 206 3.80 25.89 -1.26
N ASN A 207 4.06 25.10 -2.30
CA ASN A 207 4.65 23.77 -2.17
C ASN A 207 6.14 23.86 -1.81
N LEU A 208 6.87 24.82 -2.37
CA LEU A 208 8.29 25.02 -2.09
C LEU A 208 8.52 25.32 -0.61
N GLU A 209 7.72 26.22 -0.02
CA GLU A 209 7.80 26.53 1.42
C GLU A 209 7.59 25.28 2.29
N LYS A 210 6.65 24.40 1.92
CA LYS A 210 6.41 23.13 2.64
C LYS A 210 7.59 22.17 2.51
N LEU A 211 8.13 22.02 1.29
CA LEU A 211 9.25 21.13 0.99
C LEU A 211 10.54 21.59 1.68
N GLU A 212 10.78 22.90 1.74
CA GLU A 212 11.89 23.50 2.47
C GLU A 212 11.75 23.30 3.99
N LYS A 213 10.54 23.45 4.54
CA LYS A 213 10.25 23.14 5.96
C LYS A 213 10.48 21.68 6.32
N LEU A 214 10.30 20.77 5.37
CA LEU A 214 10.66 19.35 5.49
C LEU A 214 12.17 19.12 5.39
N GLY A 215 12.93 20.07 4.85
CA GLY A 215 14.37 20.01 4.67
C GLY A 215 14.81 19.44 3.32
N MET A 216 13.94 19.44 2.30
CA MET A 216 14.27 18.97 0.97
C MET A 216 15.19 19.94 0.23
N ARG A 217 16.21 19.41 -0.43
CA ARG A 217 17.11 20.19 -1.31
C ARG A 217 16.45 20.51 -2.66
N PRO A 218 16.75 21.66 -3.29
CA PRO A 218 16.20 22.03 -4.60
C PRO A 218 16.39 20.97 -5.69
N GLU A 219 17.55 20.30 -5.71
CA GLU A 219 17.87 19.26 -6.71
C GLU A 219 17.03 18.00 -6.54
N LEU A 220 16.47 17.77 -5.35
CA LEU A 220 15.51 16.69 -5.10
C LEU A 220 14.10 17.13 -5.48
N VAL A 221 13.74 18.39 -5.20
CA VAL A 221 12.42 18.96 -5.54
C VAL A 221 12.18 18.89 -7.06
N SER A 222 13.20 19.24 -7.86
CA SER A 222 13.12 19.16 -9.32
C SER A 222 12.89 17.74 -9.87
N LYS A 223 13.25 16.71 -9.09
CA LYS A 223 13.06 15.30 -9.43
C LYS A 223 11.73 14.72 -8.96
N LEU A 224 10.96 15.43 -8.12
CA LEU A 224 9.68 14.92 -7.61
C LEU A 224 8.70 14.50 -8.72
N PRO A 225 8.50 15.24 -9.82
CA PRO A 225 7.55 14.83 -10.85
C PRO A 225 7.83 13.41 -11.41
N SER A 226 9.08 13.08 -11.67
CA SER A 226 9.46 11.75 -12.16
C SER A 226 9.40 10.69 -11.06
N ILE A 227 9.82 11.02 -9.84
CA ILE A 227 9.75 10.11 -8.68
C ILE A 227 8.31 9.69 -8.39
N TYR A 228 7.35 10.62 -8.35
CA TYR A 228 5.94 10.29 -8.10
C TYR A 228 5.36 9.42 -9.21
N ARG A 229 5.69 9.72 -10.47
CA ARG A 229 5.27 8.91 -11.62
C ARG A 229 5.84 7.50 -11.52
N ASN A 230 7.13 7.37 -11.18
CA ASN A 230 7.79 6.08 -10.96
C ASN A 230 7.11 5.29 -9.84
N ALA A 231 6.87 5.92 -8.69
CA ALA A 231 6.20 5.29 -7.56
C ALA A 231 4.77 4.82 -7.90
N HIS A 232 4.05 5.60 -8.72
CA HIS A 232 2.73 5.22 -9.21
C HIS A 232 2.78 3.98 -10.11
N ASP A 233 3.70 3.94 -11.08
CA ASP A 233 3.89 2.80 -11.98
C ASP A 233 4.22 1.52 -11.19
N ILE A 234 5.13 1.63 -10.22
CA ILE A 234 5.53 0.54 -9.32
C ILE A 234 4.32 0.01 -8.54
N LYS A 235 3.49 0.90 -7.99
CA LYS A 235 2.31 0.53 -7.20
C LYS A 235 1.21 -0.11 -8.06
N ASN A 236 0.91 0.44 -9.23
CA ASN A 236 -0.21 -0.02 -10.06
C ASN A 236 0.09 -1.36 -10.75
N LYS A 237 1.32 -1.57 -11.22
CA LYS A 237 1.66 -2.82 -11.91
C LYS A 237 1.88 -3.99 -10.95
N SER A 238 2.26 -3.72 -9.70
CA SER A 238 2.16 -4.70 -8.60
C SER A 238 0.72 -5.14 -8.33
N SER A 239 -0.27 -4.33 -8.73
CA SER A 239 -1.71 -4.60 -8.58
C SER A 239 -2.37 -5.18 -9.85
N ALA A 240 -1.71 -5.08 -11.01
CA ALA A 240 -2.25 -5.49 -12.31
C ALA A 240 -2.03 -6.98 -12.66
N SER A 241 -1.39 -7.77 -11.78
CA SER A 241 -1.18 -9.21 -12.00
C SER A 241 -2.42 -10.08 -11.70
N ILE A 242 -3.59 -9.50 -11.43
CA ILE A 242 -4.87 -10.23 -11.17
C ILE A 242 -6.05 -9.62 -11.93
N ARG A 243 -5.90 -9.22 -13.20
CA ARG A 243 -7.06 -8.87 -14.03
C ARG A 243 -6.95 -9.51 -15.41
N VAL A 244 -7.79 -10.53 -15.62
CA VAL A 244 -8.20 -10.99 -16.94
C VAL A 244 -8.96 -9.83 -17.61
N PRO A 245 -8.70 -9.50 -18.89
CA PRO A 245 -9.47 -8.48 -19.60
C PRO A 245 -10.92 -8.97 -19.85
N PRO A 246 -11.96 -8.15 -19.66
CA PRO A 246 -13.29 -8.48 -20.15
C PRO A 246 -13.35 -8.35 -21.69
N PRO A 247 -14.26 -9.06 -22.38
CA PRO A 247 -14.38 -8.99 -23.83
C PRO A 247 -14.93 -7.63 -24.29
N PRO A 248 -14.67 -7.21 -25.55
CA PRO A 248 -15.13 -5.93 -26.06
C PRO A 248 -16.63 -6.00 -26.40
N SER A 249 -17.45 -5.20 -25.72
CA SER A 249 -18.85 -4.98 -26.10
C SER A 249 -18.96 -3.72 -26.97
N GLN A 250 -19.54 -3.93 -28.15
CA GLN A 250 -19.81 -2.96 -29.22
C GLN A 250 -20.77 -1.85 -28.79
N SER A 251 -20.70 -0.76 -29.55
CA SER A 251 -21.48 0.47 -29.50
C SER A 251 -22.99 0.33 -29.84
N GLN A 252 -23.74 1.39 -29.46
CA GLN A 252 -25.16 1.76 -29.77
C GLN A 252 -26.13 1.43 -28.62
N GLY A 253 -27.07 2.26 -28.18
CA GLY A 253 -27.53 3.62 -28.48
C GLY A 253 -28.81 3.89 -27.66
N THR A 254 -29.04 5.16 -27.33
CA THR A 254 -30.34 5.82 -27.03
C THR A 254 -31.26 5.37 -25.87
N SER A 255 -31.43 6.30 -24.92
CA SER A 255 -32.65 6.71 -24.18
C SER A 255 -33.91 5.84 -24.25
N LYS A 256 -34.39 5.35 -23.08
CA LYS A 256 -35.71 5.71 -22.49
C LYS A 256 -35.93 5.04 -21.11
N ARG A 257 -36.55 5.79 -20.20
CA ARG A 257 -37.05 5.37 -18.88
C ARG A 257 -38.22 4.38 -19.03
N ARG A 258 -38.30 3.39 -18.13
CA ARG A 258 -39.56 2.87 -17.53
C ARG A 258 -39.25 2.10 -16.23
N ASP A 259 -39.92 2.50 -15.16
CA ASP A 259 -39.98 1.85 -13.85
C ASP A 259 -40.86 0.59 -13.89
N THR A 260 -40.47 -0.47 -13.18
CA THR A 260 -41.19 -1.12 -12.05
C THR A 260 -40.64 -2.52 -11.77
N GLY A 261 -40.42 -2.85 -10.49
CA GLY A 261 -40.15 -4.22 -10.02
C GLY A 261 -39.09 -4.30 -8.92
N SER A 262 -39.46 -3.98 -7.68
CA SER A 262 -38.62 -4.01 -6.50
C SER A 262 -38.15 -5.42 -6.12
N VAL A 263 -36.83 -5.62 -6.05
CA VAL A 263 -36.19 -6.61 -5.17
C VAL A 263 -35.11 -5.87 -4.37
N SER A 264 -35.23 -6.00 -3.06
CA SER A 264 -34.67 -5.20 -1.96
C SER A 264 -33.21 -4.71 -2.07
N LEU A 265 -33.05 -3.39 -1.94
CA LEU A 265 -31.78 -2.66 -1.75
C LEU A 265 -31.28 -2.68 -0.28
N ASN A 266 -31.99 -3.34 0.63
CA ASN A 266 -31.80 -3.21 2.08
C ASN A 266 -30.67 -4.10 2.66
N THR A 267 -30.28 -5.17 1.98
CA THR A 267 -29.25 -6.10 2.52
C THR A 267 -27.85 -5.49 2.43
N ALA A 268 -27.54 -4.79 1.33
CA ALA A 268 -26.24 -4.18 1.11
C ALA A 268 -25.96 -2.97 2.03
N THR A 269 -26.99 -2.19 2.38
CA THR A 269 -26.86 -1.03 3.28
C THR A 269 -26.64 -1.45 4.73
N GLN A 270 -27.24 -2.58 5.15
CA GLN A 270 -27.06 -3.11 6.49
C GLN A 270 -25.67 -3.75 6.69
N GLU A 271 -25.17 -4.49 5.69
CA GLU A 271 -23.80 -5.04 5.70
C GLU A 271 -22.69 -3.98 5.75
N GLU A 272 -22.91 -2.80 5.18
CA GLU A 272 -21.98 -1.67 5.33
C GLU A 272 -22.02 -1.04 6.72
N SER A 273 -23.18 -1.07 7.39
CA SER A 273 -23.34 -0.53 8.74
C SER A 273 -22.78 -1.43 9.84
N ASP A 274 -22.84 -2.75 9.61
CA ASP A 274 -22.32 -3.78 10.51
C ASP A 274 -20.79 -4.01 10.35
N GLN A 275 -20.14 -3.34 9.40
CA GLN A 275 -18.68 -3.40 9.27
C GLN A 275 -17.96 -2.53 10.31
N ILE A 276 -16.81 -3.02 10.80
CA ILE A 276 -15.93 -2.26 11.69
C ILE A 276 -15.23 -1.15 10.89
N CYS A 277 -15.28 0.06 11.43
CA CYS A 277 -14.67 1.24 10.84
C CYS A 277 -13.13 1.14 10.88
N LEU A 278 -12.51 0.84 9.74
CA LEU A 278 -11.05 0.82 9.59
C LEU A 278 -10.36 2.11 10.06
N PHE A 279 -10.94 3.26 9.77
CA PHE A 279 -10.39 4.55 10.20
C PHE A 279 -10.46 4.75 11.71
N HIS A 280 -11.44 4.14 12.40
CA HIS A 280 -11.53 4.19 13.85
C HIS A 280 -10.40 3.40 14.50
N ILE A 281 -10.11 2.18 14.01
CA ILE A 281 -8.99 1.38 14.53
C ILE A 281 -7.66 2.14 14.36
N TRP A 282 -7.52 2.91 13.28
CA TRP A 282 -6.38 3.80 13.04
C TRP A 282 -6.45 5.17 13.74
N LYS A 283 -7.42 5.40 14.62
CA LYS A 283 -7.63 6.67 15.34
C LYS A 283 -7.73 7.90 14.40
N SER A 284 -8.27 7.71 13.20
CA SER A 284 -8.37 8.70 12.12
C SER A 284 -9.80 8.87 11.57
N CYS A 285 -10.81 8.27 12.20
CA CYS A 285 -12.20 8.44 11.80
C CYS A 285 -12.67 9.88 12.06
N SER A 286 -12.99 10.62 10.99
CA SER A 286 -13.48 12.00 11.06
C SER A 286 -14.95 12.12 11.50
N PHE A 287 -15.70 11.02 11.46
CA PHE A 287 -17.14 11.03 11.71
C PHE A 287 -17.53 10.77 13.17
N GLN A 288 -16.59 10.29 14.00
CA GLN A 288 -16.83 10.01 15.42
C GLN A 288 -18.18 9.28 15.63
N ASP A 289 -19.06 9.78 16.49
CA ASP A 289 -20.35 9.15 16.81
C ASP A 289 -21.37 9.19 15.66
N LYS A 290 -21.09 9.93 14.58
CA LYS A 290 -21.91 9.97 13.36
C LYS A 290 -21.44 8.98 12.29
N CYS A 291 -20.46 8.13 12.59
CA CYS A 291 -20.00 7.11 11.65
C CYS A 291 -21.08 6.03 11.48
N SER A 292 -21.43 5.71 10.23
CA SER A 292 -22.38 4.63 9.93
C SER A 292 -21.83 3.23 10.22
N ARG A 293 -20.53 3.13 10.55
CA ARG A 293 -19.79 1.88 10.79
C ARG A 293 -19.48 1.69 12.26
N VAL A 294 -19.31 0.45 12.69
CA VAL A 294 -19.04 0.12 14.09
C VAL A 294 -17.65 0.58 14.51
N HIS A 295 -17.57 1.36 15.58
CA HIS A 295 -16.32 1.76 16.24
C HIS A 295 -15.92 0.71 17.27
N PHE A 296 -14.86 -0.04 16.96
CA PHE A 296 -14.30 -1.06 17.85
C PHE A 296 -12.77 -1.13 17.72
N HIS A 297 -12.07 -1.51 18.78
CA HIS A 297 -10.60 -1.44 18.85
C HIS A 297 -9.87 -2.64 18.20
N LEU A 298 -10.59 -3.73 17.88
CA LEU A 298 -10.07 -4.90 17.16
C LEU A 298 -10.65 -4.99 15.74
N PRO A 299 -9.97 -5.68 14.81
CA PRO A 299 -10.44 -5.87 13.44
C PRO A 299 -11.60 -6.88 13.30
N TYR A 300 -11.97 -7.53 14.40
CA TYR A 300 -13.11 -8.43 14.53
C TYR A 300 -13.85 -8.12 15.84
N ARG A 301 -15.15 -8.44 15.90
CA ARG A 301 -15.96 -8.32 17.12
C ARG A 301 -17.00 -9.42 17.15
N TRP A 302 -17.03 -10.19 18.23
CA TRP A 302 -17.97 -11.30 18.43
C TRP A 302 -19.08 -10.89 19.39
N GLN A 303 -20.33 -11.11 18.96
CA GLN A 303 -21.51 -10.69 19.72
C GLN A 303 -22.59 -11.78 19.76
N VAL A 304 -23.39 -11.77 20.82
CA VAL A 304 -24.58 -12.63 20.99
C VAL A 304 -25.83 -11.77 21.20
N LEU A 305 -26.96 -12.23 20.68
CA LEU A 305 -28.23 -11.51 20.74
C LEU A 305 -28.98 -11.82 22.04
N ASP A 306 -28.77 -11.03 23.08
CA ASP A 306 -29.44 -11.21 24.37
C ASP A 306 -30.50 -10.11 24.59
N GLY A 307 -31.75 -10.50 24.84
CA GLY A 307 -32.87 -9.59 25.08
C GLY A 307 -33.11 -8.58 23.95
N GLY A 308 -32.88 -9.00 22.70
CA GLY A 308 -32.99 -8.14 21.51
C GLY A 308 -31.83 -7.15 21.33
N LYS A 309 -30.77 -7.23 22.14
CA LYS A 309 -29.57 -6.40 22.03
C LYS A 309 -28.33 -7.25 21.79
N TRP A 310 -27.45 -6.79 20.91
CA TRP A 310 -26.15 -7.43 20.68
C TRP A 310 -25.19 -7.10 21.83
N LYS A 311 -24.72 -8.12 22.54
CA LYS A 311 -23.72 -8.02 23.63
C LYS A 311 -22.41 -8.68 23.22
N ASP A 312 -21.28 -8.13 23.66
CA ASP A 312 -19.95 -8.64 23.31
C ASP A 312 -19.62 -9.90 24.10
N LEU A 313 -19.08 -10.91 23.42
CA LEU A 313 -18.58 -12.13 24.06
C LEU A 313 -17.20 -11.89 24.69
N HIS A 314 -16.98 -12.49 25.85
CA HIS A 314 -15.69 -12.40 26.56
C HIS A 314 -14.62 -13.28 25.90
N LYS A 315 -13.33 -12.91 26.04
CA LYS A 315 -12.19 -13.64 25.42
C LYS A 315 -12.39 -13.90 23.92
N MET A 316 -12.87 -12.90 23.19
CA MET A 316 -13.18 -13.02 21.75
C MET A 316 -11.95 -13.31 20.88
N GLU A 317 -10.74 -13.09 21.39
CA GLU A 317 -9.48 -13.49 20.75
C GLU A 317 -9.38 -15.02 20.64
N LEU A 318 -9.80 -15.76 21.67
CA LEU A 318 -9.84 -17.23 21.65
C LEU A 318 -10.93 -17.75 20.70
N ILE A 319 -12.04 -17.00 20.60
CA ILE A 319 -13.12 -17.30 19.68
C ILE A 319 -12.63 -17.11 18.23
N GLU A 320 -11.97 -15.99 17.95
CA GLU A 320 -11.41 -15.70 16.63
C GLU A 320 -10.32 -16.70 16.23
N GLU A 321 -9.44 -17.08 17.16
CA GLU A 321 -8.43 -18.12 16.93
C GLU A 321 -9.08 -19.46 16.55
N ALA A 322 -10.13 -19.86 17.28
CA ALA A 322 -10.86 -21.08 16.97
C ALA A 322 -11.62 -21.00 15.63
N TYR A 323 -12.25 -19.85 15.34
CA TYR A 323 -12.98 -19.62 14.08
C TYR A 323 -12.06 -19.64 12.86
N SER A 324 -10.80 -19.20 13.02
CA SER A 324 -9.81 -19.18 11.94
C SER A 324 -9.24 -20.57 11.61
N ASN A 325 -9.57 -21.60 12.40
CA ASN A 325 -9.12 -22.96 12.18
C ASN A 325 -10.25 -23.80 11.59
N PRO A 326 -10.15 -24.25 10.31
CA PRO A 326 -11.23 -25.00 9.65
C PRO A 326 -11.52 -26.36 10.31
N ALA A 327 -10.59 -26.91 11.11
CA ALA A 327 -10.81 -28.15 11.85
C ALA A 327 -11.68 -27.97 13.12
N ARG A 328 -12.07 -26.74 13.47
CA ARG A 328 -12.91 -26.43 14.62
C ARG A 328 -14.27 -25.94 14.14
N ASP A 329 -15.32 -26.69 14.47
CA ASP A 329 -16.72 -26.34 14.19
C ASP A 329 -17.36 -25.49 15.30
N ARG A 330 -16.78 -25.53 16.50
CA ARG A 330 -17.29 -24.87 17.69
C ARG A 330 -16.18 -24.47 18.67
N VAL A 331 -16.48 -23.51 19.54
CA VAL A 331 -15.61 -23.11 20.65
C VAL A 331 -16.40 -22.99 21.95
N ARG A 332 -15.75 -23.30 23.07
CA ARG A 332 -16.31 -23.08 24.39
C ARG A 332 -16.10 -21.61 24.79
N CYS A 333 -17.17 -20.89 25.07
CA CYS A 333 -17.09 -19.49 25.49
C CYS A 333 -18.06 -19.18 26.63
N THR A 334 -17.81 -18.06 27.29
CA THR A 334 -18.59 -17.55 28.43
C THR A 334 -19.22 -16.24 28.04
N GLU A 335 -20.49 -16.05 28.39
CA GLU A 335 -21.27 -14.86 28.02
C GLU A 335 -20.75 -13.58 28.70
N THR A 336 -20.32 -13.67 29.96
CA THR A 336 -19.79 -12.53 30.74
C THR A 336 -18.74 -13.00 31.75
N SER A 337 -17.85 -12.10 32.18
CA SER A 337 -16.79 -12.34 33.20
C SER A 337 -17.31 -12.89 34.54
N SER A 338 -18.60 -12.74 34.83
CA SER A 338 -19.28 -13.10 36.08
C SER A 338 -20.40 -14.14 35.90
N SER A 339 -20.55 -14.74 34.71
CA SER A 339 -21.55 -15.77 34.43
C SER A 339 -20.94 -17.18 34.44
N PHE A 340 -21.57 -18.12 35.15
CA PHE A 340 -21.23 -19.55 35.16
C PHE A 340 -21.80 -20.30 33.94
N LEU A 341 -22.52 -19.63 33.04
CA LEU A 341 -23.06 -20.23 31.82
C LEU A 341 -21.93 -20.40 30.79
N ILE A 342 -21.35 -21.59 30.80
CA ILE A 342 -20.39 -22.07 29.81
C ILE A 342 -21.19 -22.71 28.67
N GLY A 343 -21.11 -22.13 27.48
CA GLY A 343 -21.79 -22.66 26.29
C GLY A 343 -20.81 -22.96 25.17
N PHE A 344 -21.32 -23.61 24.12
CA PHE A 344 -20.61 -23.78 22.87
C PHE A 344 -21.16 -22.80 21.84
N LEU A 345 -20.28 -22.02 21.25
CA LEU A 345 -20.55 -21.23 20.05
C LEU A 345 -20.22 -22.11 18.84
N ASN A 346 -21.25 -22.42 18.05
CA ASN A 346 -21.11 -23.16 16.79
C ASN A 346 -20.95 -22.16 15.64
N PHE A 347 -19.89 -22.33 14.85
CA PHE A 347 -19.48 -21.38 13.81
C PHE A 347 -20.28 -21.52 12.51
N GLU A 348 -20.78 -22.72 12.21
CA GLU A 348 -21.59 -22.96 11.02
C GLU A 348 -23.00 -22.38 11.16
N THR A 349 -23.62 -22.62 12.31
CA THR A 349 -24.98 -22.14 12.60
C THR A 349 -25.00 -20.71 13.15
N MET A 350 -23.84 -20.16 13.50
CA MET A 350 -23.68 -18.87 14.18
C MET A 350 -24.60 -18.75 15.41
N LYS A 351 -24.54 -19.75 16.31
CA LYS A 351 -25.35 -19.83 17.54
C LYS A 351 -24.50 -20.14 18.77
N PHE A 352 -24.82 -19.49 19.88
CA PHE A 352 -24.32 -19.80 21.22
C PHE A 352 -25.47 -20.36 22.06
N GLY A 353 -25.49 -21.67 22.28
CA GLY A 353 -26.66 -22.35 22.85
C GLY A 353 -27.89 -22.18 21.96
N ALA A 354 -28.98 -21.61 22.51
CA ALA A 354 -30.19 -21.29 21.76
C ALA A 354 -30.15 -19.88 21.11
N THR A 355 -29.12 -19.09 21.38
CA THR A 355 -29.06 -17.67 21.06
C THR A 355 -28.26 -17.41 19.79
N GLN A 356 -28.69 -16.45 18.97
CA GLN A 356 -27.98 -16.07 17.74
C GLN A 356 -26.68 -15.32 18.07
N ALA A 357 -25.60 -15.67 17.37
CA ALA A 357 -24.32 -14.99 17.44
C ALA A 357 -23.99 -14.33 16.10
N ARG A 358 -23.13 -13.31 16.13
CA ARG A 358 -22.58 -12.68 14.92
C ARG A 358 -21.11 -12.30 15.10
N ARG A 359 -20.40 -12.29 13.97
CA ARG A 359 -19.04 -11.76 13.86
C ARG A 359 -19.07 -10.53 12.98
N LEU A 360 -18.64 -9.39 13.53
CA LEU A 360 -18.38 -8.19 12.73
C LEU A 360 -16.91 -8.19 12.33
N SER A 361 -16.63 -7.69 11.13
CA SER A 361 -15.29 -7.61 10.59
C SER A 361 -15.00 -6.25 9.99
N THR A 362 -13.73 -5.93 9.84
CA THR A 362 -13.33 -4.83 8.95
C THR A 362 -13.67 -5.15 7.50
N ALA A 363 -13.62 -4.13 6.65
CA ALA A 363 -13.84 -4.31 5.21
C ALA A 363 -12.88 -5.37 4.65
N SER A 364 -13.39 -6.16 3.70
CA SER A 364 -12.60 -7.20 3.06
C SER A 364 -11.37 -6.65 2.34
N SER A 365 -10.27 -7.41 2.38
CA SER A 365 -9.04 -7.05 1.67
C SER A 365 -9.19 -6.99 0.15
N VAL A 366 -10.21 -7.65 -0.43
CA VAL A 366 -10.48 -7.54 -1.87
C VAL A 366 -11.20 -6.24 -2.26
N THR A 367 -11.92 -5.61 -1.32
CA THR A 367 -12.69 -4.37 -1.58
C THR A 367 -11.92 -3.10 -1.22
N LYS A 368 -10.77 -3.25 -0.55
CA LYS A 368 -9.93 -2.14 -0.13
C LYS A 368 -8.52 -2.27 -0.69
N PRO A 369 -7.86 -1.15 -1.02
CA PRO A 369 -6.48 -1.21 -1.47
C PRO A 369 -5.54 -1.88 -0.45
N PRO A 370 -4.44 -2.53 -0.89
CA PRO A 370 -3.54 -3.30 -0.02
C PRO A 370 -2.87 -2.52 1.13
N HIS A 371 -2.90 -1.18 1.11
CA HIS A 371 -2.38 -0.35 2.20
C HIS A 371 -3.29 -0.32 3.44
N PHE A 372 -4.49 -0.90 3.35
CA PHE A 372 -5.35 -1.15 4.50
C PHE A 372 -4.97 -2.47 5.17
N ILE A 373 -3.93 -2.43 6.01
CA ILE A 373 -3.34 -3.61 6.68
C ILE A 373 -4.25 -4.31 7.70
N LEU A 374 -5.35 -3.67 8.11
CA LEU A 374 -6.33 -4.24 9.05
C LEU A 374 -7.61 -4.71 8.34
N THR A 375 -7.56 -4.94 7.03
CA THR A 375 -8.66 -5.52 6.27
C THR A 375 -8.80 -7.01 6.56
N THR A 376 -10.02 -7.52 6.45
CA THR A 376 -10.28 -8.94 6.69
C THR A 376 -9.89 -9.75 5.45
N ASN A 377 -8.96 -10.69 5.61
CA ASN A 377 -8.61 -11.67 4.60
C ASN A 377 -9.54 -12.88 4.72
N TRP A 378 -10.18 -13.25 3.62
CA TRP A 378 -10.98 -14.46 3.54
C TRP A 378 -10.15 -15.55 2.86
N VAL A 379 -9.89 -16.63 3.59
CA VAL A 379 -9.19 -17.81 3.10
C VAL A 379 -10.19 -18.95 3.03
N TRP A 380 -10.23 -19.65 1.90
CA TRP A 380 -11.13 -20.76 1.67
C TRP A 380 -10.37 -22.07 1.86
N TYR A 381 -10.96 -23.02 2.57
CA TYR A 381 -10.43 -24.36 2.76
C TYR A 381 -11.42 -25.40 2.23
N TRP A 382 -10.91 -26.54 1.81
CA TRP A 382 -11.70 -27.72 1.44
C TRP A 382 -11.09 -28.95 2.09
N THR A 383 -11.90 -29.94 2.45
CA THR A 383 -11.42 -31.23 2.93
C THR A 383 -11.19 -32.16 1.76
N ASP A 384 -10.00 -32.75 1.69
CA ASP A 384 -9.70 -33.79 0.73
C ASP A 384 -10.32 -35.14 1.11
N GLU A 385 -10.15 -36.11 0.21
CA GLU A 385 -10.65 -37.48 0.31
C GLU A 385 -10.15 -38.22 1.57
N PHE A 386 -9.06 -37.74 2.16
CA PHE A 386 -8.43 -38.30 3.36
C PHE A 386 -8.79 -37.50 4.62
N GLY A 387 -9.74 -36.56 4.53
CA GLY A 387 -10.20 -35.74 5.65
C GLY A 387 -9.22 -34.64 6.06
N SER A 388 -8.24 -34.30 5.22
CA SER A 388 -7.28 -33.24 5.49
C SER A 388 -7.74 -31.90 4.89
N TRP A 389 -7.63 -30.82 5.68
CA TRP A 389 -7.98 -29.48 5.22
C TRP A 389 -6.88 -28.89 4.34
N GLN A 390 -7.24 -28.53 3.11
CA GLN A 390 -6.36 -27.92 2.13
C GLN A 390 -6.80 -26.49 1.82
N GLU A 391 -5.83 -25.59 1.77
CA GLU A 391 -6.06 -24.18 1.42
C GLU A 391 -6.33 -24.05 -0.08
N TYR A 392 -7.48 -23.49 -0.45
CA TYR A 392 -7.87 -23.27 -1.83
C TYR A 392 -7.02 -22.16 -2.48
N GLY A 393 -6.42 -22.44 -3.65
CA GLY A 393 -5.64 -21.46 -4.41
C GLY A 393 -4.14 -21.42 -4.10
N ARG A 394 -3.64 -22.29 -3.22
CA ARG A 394 -2.20 -22.44 -2.96
C ARG A 394 -1.55 -23.36 -4.00
N GLN A 395 -0.57 -22.85 -4.77
CA GLN A 395 0.17 -23.70 -5.72
C GLN A 395 1.09 -24.67 -4.97
N PRO A 396 1.11 -25.96 -5.36
CA PRO A 396 1.98 -26.94 -4.72
C PRO A 396 3.45 -26.62 -5.01
N SER A 397 4.25 -26.45 -3.95
CA SER A 397 5.70 -26.36 -4.04
C SER A 397 6.26 -27.75 -4.33
N PHE A 398 6.59 -28.06 -5.58
CA PHE A 398 7.37 -29.24 -5.92
C PHE A 398 8.78 -29.10 -5.32
N ARG A 399 9.04 -29.80 -4.21
CA ARG A 399 10.42 -30.13 -3.82
C ARG A 399 10.91 -31.22 -4.78
N LYS A 400 11.85 -30.89 -5.66
CA LYS A 400 12.65 -31.91 -6.34
C LYS A 400 13.53 -32.58 -5.28
N MET A 401 13.32 -33.89 -5.07
CA MET A 401 14.34 -34.77 -4.49
C MET A 401 15.48 -34.94 -5.47
#